data_AF-A0A2N0UZD1-F1
#
_entry.id   AF-A0A2N0UZD1-F1
#
_cell.length_a   1.000
_cell.length_b   1.000
_cell.length_c   1.000
_cell.angle_alpha   90.00
_cell.angle_beta   90.00
_cell.angle_gamma   90.00
#
_symmetry.space_group_name_H-M   'P 1'
#
loop_
_entity.id
_entity.type
_entity.pdbx_description
1 polymer ?
#
loop_
_entity_poly.entity_id
_entity_poly.type
_entity_poly.pdbx_seq_one_letter_code
_entity_poly.pdbx_strand_id
1 'polypeptide(L)'
;MKKSLVALTVILLISTVLSGCSKQPSSESSAAQTNFDSTTVEETTVEETTEENNEYEDDVVDILNSTSFMDSIDPSYVQNGLCSDITFGQLVASMFENPQLDITPTKTRDTGTLLGYQVTVSGNYRNTPDGYYNNSGNAYIVINLTNDTCTLTGDHDYKSAAEYYAFEVTGFY
;
A
#
# COMPACT_ATOMS: atom_id res chain seq x y z
N MET A 1 -21.70 -59.17 19.13
CA MET A 1 -22.72 -59.21 18.06
C MET A 1 -23.87 -58.25 18.38
N LYS A 2 -24.03 -57.15 17.63
CA LYS A 2 -25.29 -56.67 17.03
C LYS A 2 -25.03 -55.37 16.24
N LYS A 3 -25.67 -55.33 15.07
CA LYS A 3 -25.62 -54.41 13.92
C LYS A 3 -25.90 -52.94 14.31
N SER A 4 -25.11 -51.98 13.81
CA SER A 4 -25.34 -51.13 12.61
C SER A 4 -26.57 -50.22 12.69
N LEU A 5 -26.34 -48.90 12.59
CA LEU A 5 -27.15 -48.02 11.75
C LEU A 5 -26.30 -46.88 11.18
N VAL A 6 -26.24 -46.82 9.86
CA VAL A 6 -25.75 -45.71 9.02
C VAL A 6 -26.91 -44.75 8.78
N ALA A 7 -26.66 -43.44 8.84
CA ALA A 7 -27.43 -42.36 8.20
C ALA A 7 -26.47 -41.14 8.15
N LEU A 8 -25.89 -40.70 7.02
CA LEU A 8 -26.49 -39.99 5.87
C LEU A 8 -27.55 -38.99 6.36
N THR A 9 -27.46 -37.66 6.22
CA THR A 9 -27.06 -36.75 5.12
C THR A 9 -27.15 -35.33 5.77
N VAL A 10 -26.40 -34.28 5.42
CA VAL A 10 -26.68 -33.30 4.35
C VAL A 10 -25.50 -32.31 4.30
N ILE A 11 -24.99 -32.10 3.09
CA ILE A 11 -24.00 -31.09 2.70
C ILE A 11 -24.73 -29.76 2.52
N LEU A 12 -24.18 -28.67 3.05
CA LEU A 12 -24.56 -27.30 2.66
C LEU A 12 -23.30 -26.54 2.25
N LEU A 13 -22.98 -26.68 0.96
CA LEU A 13 -22.07 -25.81 0.22
C LEU A 13 -22.82 -24.50 -0.05
N ILE A 14 -22.36 -23.40 0.52
CA ILE A 14 -22.72 -22.05 0.04
C ILE A 14 -21.48 -21.49 -0.64
N SER A 15 -21.43 -21.71 -1.95
CA SER A 15 -20.54 -21.04 -2.89
C SER A 15 -21.19 -19.73 -3.33
N THR A 16 -20.63 -18.59 -2.92
CA THR A 16 -20.74 -17.35 -3.69
C THR A 16 -19.39 -17.07 -4.32
N VAL A 17 -19.24 -17.60 -5.52
CA VAL A 17 -18.25 -17.18 -6.52
C VAL A 17 -18.80 -15.96 -7.28
N LEU A 18 -17.88 -15.20 -7.87
CA LEU A 18 -18.05 -14.08 -8.83
C LEU A 18 -18.36 -12.68 -8.25
N SER A 19 -17.29 -11.90 -8.13
CA SER A 19 -17.20 -10.62 -8.85
C SER A 19 -15.92 -10.64 -9.69
N GLY A 20 -15.98 -11.33 -10.82
CA GLY A 20 -14.98 -11.23 -11.87
C GLY A 20 -15.12 -9.91 -12.62
N CYS A 21 -13.99 -9.46 -13.16
CA CYS A 21 -13.91 -8.45 -14.21
C CYS A 21 -14.97 -8.70 -15.30
N SER A 22 -15.64 -7.64 -15.74
CA SER A 22 -16.25 -7.62 -17.07
C SER A 22 -16.38 -6.18 -17.57
N LYS A 23 -15.48 -5.79 -18.47
CA LYS A 23 -15.73 -4.77 -19.50
C LYS A 23 -16.80 -5.33 -20.45
N GLN A 24 -17.84 -4.56 -20.75
CA GLN A 24 -18.45 -4.56 -22.09
C GLN A 24 -19.17 -3.22 -22.37
N PRO A 25 -19.13 -2.71 -23.62
CA PRO A 25 -19.55 -1.35 -23.97
C PRO A 25 -21.00 -1.33 -24.47
N SER A 26 -21.54 -0.11 -24.62
CA SER A 26 -22.69 0.14 -25.48
C SER A 26 -22.67 1.58 -25.98
N SER A 27 -22.54 1.70 -27.29
CA SER A 27 -22.75 2.89 -28.12
C SER A 27 -24.24 3.18 -28.32
N GLU A 28 -24.58 4.45 -28.51
CA GLU A 28 -25.49 5.07 -29.52
C GLU A 28 -25.98 6.43 -28.97
N SER A 29 -25.55 7.56 -29.53
CA SER A 29 -25.99 8.22 -30.78
C SER A 29 -27.23 9.10 -30.61
N SER A 30 -27.03 10.42 -30.70
CA SER A 30 -27.97 11.30 -31.42
C SER A 30 -27.28 12.62 -31.77
N ALA A 31 -27.22 12.89 -33.08
CA ALA A 31 -26.61 14.06 -33.69
C ALA A 31 -27.41 15.35 -33.44
N ALA A 32 -26.70 16.46 -33.30
CA ALA A 32 -27.18 17.78 -33.69
C ALA A 32 -26.04 18.49 -34.45
N GLN A 33 -26.30 18.78 -35.72
CA GLN A 33 -25.42 19.55 -36.60
C GLN A 33 -25.58 21.05 -36.32
N THR A 34 -24.47 21.77 -36.15
CA THR A 34 -24.38 23.18 -36.53
C THR A 34 -22.96 23.48 -37.00
N ASN A 35 -22.79 23.75 -38.29
CA ASN A 35 -21.59 24.34 -38.87
C ASN A 35 -21.57 25.83 -38.54
N PHE A 36 -20.48 26.34 -37.95
CA PHE A 36 -19.94 27.65 -38.29
C PHE A 36 -18.42 27.64 -38.15
N ASP A 37 -17.82 28.20 -39.19
CA ASP A 37 -16.42 28.30 -39.57
C ASP A 37 -15.62 29.22 -38.63
N SER A 38 -14.33 28.92 -38.37
CA SER A 38 -13.21 29.90 -38.33
C SER A 38 -11.99 29.46 -37.48
N THR A 39 -10.87 29.35 -38.20
CA THR A 39 -9.46 29.65 -37.83
C THR A 39 -8.70 28.75 -36.84
N THR A 40 -7.70 28.08 -37.44
CA THR A 40 -6.48 27.48 -36.91
C THR A 40 -5.94 28.05 -35.59
N VAL A 41 -5.79 27.16 -34.61
CA VAL A 41 -4.60 27.09 -33.75
C VAL A 41 -4.24 25.61 -33.66
N GLU A 42 -3.02 25.26 -34.04
CA GLU A 42 -2.46 23.93 -33.75
C GLU A 42 -2.45 23.77 -32.23
N GLU A 43 -3.45 23.06 -31.71
CA GLU A 43 -3.40 22.55 -30.35
C GLU A 43 -2.42 21.37 -30.41
N THR A 44 -1.15 21.67 -30.12
CA THR A 44 -0.17 20.65 -29.75
C THR A 44 -0.82 19.80 -28.69
N THR A 45 -1.26 18.61 -29.07
CA THR A 45 -1.55 17.53 -28.14
C THR A 45 -0.26 17.29 -27.38
N VAL A 46 -0.15 17.93 -26.22
CA VAL A 46 0.72 17.44 -25.16
C VAL A 46 0.11 16.09 -24.83
N GLU A 47 0.69 15.04 -25.39
CA GLU A 47 0.53 13.71 -24.82
C GLU A 47 0.92 13.87 -23.35
N GLU A 48 -0.10 13.86 -22.50
CA GLU A 48 0.08 13.63 -21.08
C GLU A 48 0.73 12.25 -21.00
N THR A 49 2.06 12.24 -20.88
CA THR A 49 2.83 11.03 -20.61
C THR A 49 2.56 10.64 -19.17
N THR A 50 1.35 10.17 -18.90
CA THR A 50 0.95 9.57 -17.63
C THR A 50 1.44 8.12 -17.63
N GLU A 51 2.75 7.90 -17.62
CA GLU A 51 3.34 6.56 -17.43
C GLU A 51 4.86 6.64 -17.14
N GLU A 52 5.31 7.54 -16.25
CA GLU A 52 6.48 7.20 -15.44
C GLU A 52 5.97 6.40 -14.24
N ASN A 53 5.65 5.11 -14.48
CA ASN A 53 5.65 4.14 -13.39
C ASN A 53 7.03 4.24 -12.76
N ASN A 54 7.06 4.66 -11.50
CA ASN A 54 8.28 4.96 -10.79
C ASN A 54 9.18 3.72 -10.84
N GLU A 55 10.36 3.83 -11.46
CA GLU A 55 11.28 2.72 -11.78
C GLU A 55 11.52 1.77 -10.59
N TYR A 56 11.34 2.27 -9.36
CA TYR A 56 11.63 1.59 -8.12
C TYR A 56 10.39 1.21 -7.29
N GLU A 57 9.17 1.46 -7.77
CA GLU A 57 7.95 1.27 -6.96
C GLU A 57 7.75 -0.20 -6.57
N ASP A 58 7.82 -1.13 -7.51
CA ASP A 58 7.68 -2.57 -7.24
C ASP A 58 8.72 -3.04 -6.23
N ASP A 59 9.99 -2.66 -6.42
CA ASP A 59 11.09 -2.99 -5.50
C ASP A 59 10.84 -2.45 -4.09
N VAL A 60 10.42 -1.19 -3.98
CA VAL A 60 10.12 -0.56 -2.69
C VAL A 60 8.92 -1.25 -2.03
N VAL A 61 7.84 -1.51 -2.77
CA VAL A 61 6.65 -2.18 -2.25
C VAL A 61 6.99 -3.58 -1.74
N ASP A 62 7.81 -4.34 -2.47
CA ASP A 62 8.27 -5.66 -2.06
C ASP A 62 9.11 -5.60 -0.78
N ILE A 63 10.03 -4.64 -0.67
CA ILE A 63 10.83 -4.43 0.56
C ILE A 63 9.91 -4.06 1.73
N LEU A 64 9.01 -3.10 1.55
CA LEU A 64 8.12 -2.65 2.63
C LEU A 64 7.18 -3.79 3.10
N ASN A 65 6.70 -4.63 2.19
CA ASN A 65 5.83 -5.77 2.50
C ASN A 65 6.55 -7.00 3.05
N SER A 66 7.89 -7.03 3.00
CA SER A 66 8.71 -8.13 3.55
C SER A 66 9.50 -7.74 4.79
N THR A 67 9.62 -6.44 5.07
CA THR A 67 10.36 -5.93 6.23
C THR A 67 9.47 -5.73 7.44
N SER A 68 9.84 -6.35 8.56
CA SER A 68 9.18 -6.17 9.86
C SER A 68 9.31 -4.74 10.36
N PHE A 69 8.19 -4.12 10.75
CA PHE A 69 8.24 -2.87 11.49
C PHE A 69 8.62 -3.11 12.96
N MET A 70 8.21 -4.23 13.56
CA MET A 70 8.52 -4.54 14.97
C MET A 70 10.01 -4.76 15.21
N ASP A 71 10.71 -5.41 14.28
CA ASP A 71 12.16 -5.54 14.35
C ASP A 71 12.87 -4.17 14.31
N SER A 72 12.26 -3.15 13.69
CA SER A 72 12.84 -1.80 13.62
C SER A 72 12.67 -0.99 14.92
N ILE A 73 11.71 -1.36 15.77
CA ILE A 73 11.49 -0.72 17.08
C ILE A 73 12.32 -1.44 18.14
N ASP A 74 12.08 -2.75 18.31
CA ASP A 74 12.77 -3.61 19.26
C ASP A 74 12.70 -5.08 18.81
N PRO A 75 13.82 -5.64 18.30
CA PRO A 75 13.90 -7.02 17.80
C PRO A 75 13.53 -8.11 18.82
N SER A 76 13.53 -7.80 20.12
CA SER A 76 13.17 -8.78 21.14
C SER A 76 11.69 -9.14 21.10
N TYR A 77 10.83 -8.27 20.55
CA TYR A 77 9.40 -8.54 20.39
C TYR A 77 9.16 -9.72 19.45
N VAL A 78 9.85 -9.78 18.31
CA VAL A 78 9.71 -10.89 17.35
C VAL A 78 10.31 -12.19 17.89
N GLN A 79 11.42 -12.11 18.62
CA GLN A 79 12.09 -13.30 19.20
C GLN A 79 11.28 -14.03 20.28
N ASN A 80 10.35 -13.35 20.94
CA ASN A 80 9.52 -13.94 22.00
C ASN A 80 8.29 -14.72 21.48
N GLY A 81 8.25 -15.05 20.19
CA GLY A 81 7.24 -15.96 19.63
C GLY A 81 5.93 -15.28 19.22
N LEU A 82 5.97 -13.98 18.90
CA LEU A 82 4.86 -13.34 18.22
C LEU A 82 4.65 -14.01 16.88
N CYS A 83 3.45 -14.54 16.69
CA CYS A 83 3.03 -15.12 15.42
C CYS A 83 2.54 -14.06 14.42
N SER A 84 2.45 -12.79 14.85
CA SER A 84 1.99 -11.67 14.04
C SER A 84 2.97 -10.51 14.16
N ASP A 85 3.71 -10.30 13.09
CA ASP A 85 4.46 -9.08 12.84
C ASP A 85 3.67 -8.21 11.86
N ILE A 86 3.80 -6.89 11.98
CA ILE A 86 3.27 -5.95 10.99
C ILE A 86 4.44 -5.42 10.18
N THR A 87 4.36 -5.58 8.87
CA THR A 87 5.39 -5.07 7.96
C THR A 87 5.22 -3.57 7.77
N PHE A 88 6.26 -2.88 7.31
CA PHE A 88 6.16 -1.46 6.96
C PHE A 88 5.03 -1.18 5.95
N GLY A 89 4.89 -2.05 4.95
CA GLY A 89 3.86 -1.92 3.92
C GLY A 89 2.45 -2.07 4.48
N GLN A 90 2.23 -3.08 5.35
CA GLN A 90 0.96 -3.26 6.04
C GLN A 90 0.63 -2.08 6.97
N LEU A 91 1.62 -1.57 7.71
CA LEU A 91 1.46 -0.41 8.58
C LEU A 91 1.01 0.83 7.81
N VAL A 92 1.70 1.14 6.71
CA VAL A 92 1.36 2.29 5.86
C VAL A 92 -0.04 2.12 5.26
N ALA A 93 -0.32 0.94 4.68
CA ALA A 93 -1.62 0.62 4.09
C ALA A 93 -2.78 0.67 5.10
N SER A 94 -2.50 0.36 6.36
CA SER A 94 -3.52 0.40 7.41
C SER A 94 -3.67 1.77 8.06
N MET A 95 -2.61 2.58 8.12
CA MET A 95 -2.65 3.89 8.79
C MET A 95 -3.04 5.04 7.87
N PHE A 96 -2.70 5.00 6.57
CA PHE A 96 -2.99 6.09 5.62
C PHE A 96 -4.25 5.83 4.78
N GLU A 97 -4.98 6.89 4.49
CA GLU A 97 -6.08 6.88 3.53
C GLU A 97 -5.50 6.91 2.10
N ASN A 98 -5.60 5.78 1.38
CA ASN A 98 -5.11 5.63 0.01
C ASN A 98 -3.64 6.09 -0.16
N PRO A 99 -2.68 5.44 0.51
CA PRO A 99 -1.30 5.89 0.51
C PRO A 99 -0.72 5.92 -0.92
N GLN A 100 0.01 6.99 -1.22
CA GLN A 100 0.84 7.12 -2.40
C GLN A 100 2.30 7.24 -1.97
N LEU A 101 3.18 6.55 -2.68
CA LEU A 101 4.61 6.52 -2.38
C LEU A 101 5.35 7.52 -3.28
N ASP A 102 5.96 8.53 -2.68
CA ASP A 102 6.97 9.35 -3.35
C ASP A 102 8.35 8.77 -3.05
N ILE A 103 9.02 8.23 -4.07
CA ILE A 103 10.26 7.46 -3.93
C ILE A 103 11.41 8.22 -4.57
N THR A 104 12.42 8.53 -3.76
CA THR A 104 13.70 9.07 -4.21
C THR A 104 14.82 8.04 -4.01
N PRO A 105 15.45 7.51 -5.06
CA PRO A 105 16.57 6.60 -4.92
C PRO A 105 17.80 7.32 -4.37
N THR A 106 18.50 6.67 -3.44
CA THR A 106 19.78 7.14 -2.89
C THR A 106 20.90 6.40 -3.60
N LYS A 107 21.81 7.12 -4.26
CA LYS A 107 22.91 6.55 -5.06
C LYS A 107 24.27 7.11 -4.62
N THR A 108 25.33 6.33 -4.77
CA THR A 108 26.70 6.83 -4.63
C THR A 108 26.97 7.93 -5.66
N ARG A 109 27.66 9.01 -5.27
CA ARG A 109 27.97 10.13 -6.15
C ARG A 109 28.83 9.74 -7.36
N ASP A 110 29.81 8.86 -7.15
CA ASP A 110 30.87 8.63 -8.13
C ASP A 110 30.53 7.53 -9.15
N THR A 111 29.88 6.44 -8.72
CA THR A 111 29.55 5.28 -9.57
C THR A 111 28.07 5.18 -9.92
N GLY A 112 27.20 6.00 -9.29
CA GLY A 112 25.75 5.89 -9.44
C GLY A 112 25.15 4.59 -8.86
N THR A 113 25.92 3.83 -8.08
CA THR A 113 25.47 2.60 -7.42
C THR A 113 24.32 2.90 -6.47
N LEU A 114 23.24 2.14 -6.57
CA LEU A 114 22.08 2.25 -5.70
C LEU A 114 22.44 1.82 -4.26
N LEU A 115 22.14 2.67 -3.30
CA LEU A 115 22.38 2.47 -1.86
C LEU A 115 21.08 2.22 -1.09
N GLY A 116 19.94 2.65 -1.63
CA GLY A 116 18.68 2.63 -0.92
C GLY A 116 17.64 3.60 -1.49
N TYR A 117 16.61 3.86 -0.69
CA TYR A 117 15.46 4.67 -1.05
C TYR A 117 15.06 5.59 0.12
N GLN A 118 14.65 6.80 -0.21
CA GLN A 118 13.87 7.66 0.67
C GLN A 118 12.43 7.61 0.16
N VAL A 119 11.50 7.19 1.01
CA VAL A 119 10.09 7.06 0.67
C VAL A 119 9.31 8.03 1.54
N THR A 120 8.52 8.90 0.91
CA THR A 120 7.57 9.76 1.61
C THR A 120 6.16 9.27 1.35
N VAL A 121 5.37 9.14 2.40
CA VAL A 121 3.93 8.87 2.31
C VAL A 121 3.19 10.05 2.90
N SER A 122 2.47 10.76 2.05
CA SER A 122 1.70 11.95 2.43
C SER A 122 0.22 11.64 2.43
N GLY A 123 -0.51 12.21 3.39
CA GLY A 123 -1.97 12.16 3.36
C GLY A 123 -2.61 12.21 4.74
N ASN A 124 -3.88 11.83 4.77
CA ASN A 124 -4.60 11.64 6.01
C ASN A 124 -4.25 10.27 6.61
N TYR A 125 -4.04 10.22 7.91
CA TYR A 125 -3.76 9.01 8.65
C TYR A 125 -4.60 8.90 9.94
N ARG A 126 -4.71 7.68 10.46
CA ARG A 126 -5.37 7.33 11.72
C ARG A 126 -4.38 6.74 12.72
N ASN A 127 -4.64 6.98 14.00
CA ASN A 127 -3.76 6.53 15.09
C ASN A 127 -4.15 5.18 15.69
N THR A 128 -5.33 4.66 15.36
CA THR A 128 -5.82 3.35 15.83
C THR A 128 -6.52 2.59 14.69
N PRO A 129 -6.58 1.25 14.73
CA PRO A 129 -7.18 0.43 13.67
C PRO A 129 -8.66 0.73 13.38
N ASP A 130 -9.42 1.11 14.40
CA ASP A 130 -10.84 1.48 14.29
C ASP A 130 -11.06 3.01 14.19
N GLY A 131 -9.97 3.78 14.10
CA GLY A 131 -10.00 5.24 14.05
C GLY A 131 -10.34 5.82 12.67
N TYR A 132 -10.65 7.12 12.66
CA TYR A 132 -10.86 7.92 11.44
C TYR A 132 -9.54 8.48 10.91
N TYR A 133 -9.44 8.64 9.58
CA TYR A 133 -8.32 9.31 8.90
C TYR A 133 -8.47 10.84 9.01
N ASN A 134 -8.17 11.39 10.19
CA ASN A 134 -8.38 12.81 10.49
C ASN A 134 -7.09 13.56 10.88
N ASN A 135 -5.95 12.87 10.90
CA ASN A 135 -4.65 13.50 11.08
C ASN A 135 -4.02 13.70 9.71
N SER A 136 -3.39 14.83 9.45
CA SER A 136 -2.67 15.08 8.19
C SER A 136 -1.18 15.14 8.49
N GLY A 137 -0.37 14.52 7.64
CA GLY A 137 1.08 14.59 7.77
C GLY A 137 1.80 13.65 6.82
N ASN A 138 3.12 13.58 7.01
CA ASN A 138 3.98 12.72 6.22
C ASN A 138 4.66 11.66 7.09
N ALA A 139 4.74 10.45 6.55
CA ALA A 139 5.66 9.43 7.02
C ALA A 139 6.90 9.42 6.12
N TYR A 140 8.08 9.33 6.72
CA TYR A 140 9.34 9.24 6.00
C TYR A 140 10.02 7.92 6.34
N ILE A 141 10.20 7.07 5.33
CA ILE A 141 10.84 5.76 5.44
C ILE A 141 12.18 5.81 4.71
N VAL A 142 13.23 5.39 5.40
CA VAL A 142 14.57 5.25 4.81
C VAL A 142 14.90 3.77 4.70
N ILE A 143 15.09 3.30 3.47
CA ILE A 143 15.54 1.95 3.14
C ILE A 143 17.02 2.03 2.81
N ASN A 144 17.85 1.27 3.52
CA ASN A 144 19.29 1.15 3.24
C ASN A 144 19.61 -0.29 2.84
N LEU A 145 19.95 -0.48 1.56
CA LEU A 145 20.25 -1.79 0.97
C LEU A 145 21.65 -2.29 1.36
N THR A 146 22.54 -1.41 1.81
CA THR A 146 23.91 -1.81 2.21
C THR A 146 23.91 -2.52 3.56
N ASN A 147 23.05 -2.05 4.47
CA ASN A 147 22.98 -2.54 5.84
C ASN A 147 21.73 -3.37 6.11
N ASP A 148 20.87 -3.55 5.11
CA ASP A 148 19.58 -4.24 5.21
C ASP A 148 18.70 -3.69 6.33
N THR A 149 18.54 -2.37 6.35
CA THR A 149 17.76 -1.67 7.39
C THR A 149 16.66 -0.81 6.80
N CYS A 150 15.51 -0.78 7.46
CA CYS A 150 14.41 0.14 7.21
C CYS A 150 14.12 0.94 8.47
N THR A 151 13.96 2.27 8.37
CA THR A 151 13.65 3.13 9.52
C THR A 151 12.50 4.07 9.22
N LEU A 152 11.62 4.28 10.21
CA LEU A 152 10.48 5.18 10.14
C LEU A 152 10.71 6.46 10.95
N THR A 153 10.38 7.59 10.34
CA THR A 153 10.14 8.87 11.01
C THR A 153 8.86 9.50 10.45
N GLY A 154 8.48 10.69 10.90
CA GLY A 154 7.33 11.38 10.35
C GLY A 154 7.13 12.75 10.98
N ASP A 155 6.18 13.49 10.44
CA ASP A 155 5.74 14.76 11.02
C ASP A 155 5.01 14.52 12.35
N HIS A 156 5.05 15.50 13.26
CA HIS A 156 4.18 15.62 14.44
C HIS A 156 3.71 14.30 15.09
N ASP A 157 4.57 13.68 15.91
CA ASP A 157 4.31 12.45 16.68
C ASP A 157 3.86 11.22 15.87
N TYR A 158 3.89 11.26 14.52
CA TYR A 158 3.50 10.12 13.67
C TYR A 158 4.28 8.86 14.03
N LYS A 159 5.59 8.98 14.30
CA LYS A 159 6.41 7.84 14.74
C LYS A 159 5.82 7.19 15.99
N SER A 160 5.53 7.97 17.02
CA SER A 160 4.92 7.46 18.26
C SER A 160 3.55 6.83 18.02
N ALA A 161 2.74 7.43 17.14
CA ALA A 161 1.44 6.87 16.76
C ALA A 161 1.58 5.54 16.01
N ALA A 162 2.57 5.43 15.12
CA ALA A 162 2.87 4.21 14.37
C ALA A 162 3.33 3.07 15.28
N GLU A 163 4.21 3.36 16.25
CA GLU A 163 4.63 2.39 17.25
C GLU A 163 3.44 1.90 18.08
N TYR A 164 2.61 2.81 18.60
CA TYR A 164 1.39 2.46 19.35
C TYR A 164 0.40 1.61 18.52
N TYR A 165 0.14 2.05 17.28
CA TYR A 165 -0.75 1.35 16.35
C TYR A 165 -0.27 -0.08 16.10
N ALA A 166 1.03 -0.24 15.88
CA ALA A 166 1.61 -1.53 15.60
C ALA A 166 1.53 -2.48 16.80
N PHE A 167 1.74 -1.98 18.03
CA PHE A 167 1.47 -2.75 19.24
C PHE A 167 0.00 -3.18 19.35
N GLU A 168 -0.94 -2.30 18.96
CA GLU A 168 -2.38 -2.63 18.94
C GLU A 168 -2.71 -3.77 17.98
N VAL A 169 -2.24 -3.67 16.75
CA VAL A 169 -2.53 -4.66 15.71
C VAL A 169 -1.88 -6.01 16.01
N THR A 170 -0.70 -6.00 16.63
CA THR A 170 0.02 -7.22 17.00
C THR A 170 -0.45 -7.82 18.33
N GLY A 171 -1.39 -7.18 19.02
CA GLY A 171 -2.05 -7.71 20.22
C GLY A 171 -1.26 -7.49 21.53
N PHE A 172 -0.41 -6.47 21.60
CA PHE A 172 0.27 -6.05 22.83
C PHE A 172 -0.59 -5.07 23.64
N TYR A 173 -1.60 -5.59 24.37
CA TYR A 173 -2.27 -4.87 25.45
C TYR A 173 -2.69 -5.81 26.59
#